data_AF-A0AAJ1QJB5-F1
#
_entry.id   AF-A0AAJ1QJB5-F1
#
_cell.length_a   1.000
_cell.length_b   1.000
_cell.length_c   1.000
_cell.angle_alpha   90.00
_cell.angle_beta   90.00
_cell.angle_gamma   90.00
#
_symmetry.space_group_name_H-M   'P 1'
#
loop_
_entity.id
_entity.type
_entity.pdbx_description
1 polymer ?
#
loop_
_entity_poly.entity_id
_entity_poly.type
_entity_poly.pdbx_seq_one_letter_code
_entity_poly.pdbx_strand_id
1 'polypeptide(L)' 'MPQQQIDINQLNQAKANVTLTQTLLSQAIEKSSSDPTLAQEAIKQAAQEIAQAQSSVNQVYSTVQAQQAE' A
#
# COMPACT_ATOMS: atom_id res chain seq x y z
N MET A 1 -18.21 21.21 15.44
CA MET A 1 -17.55 19.90 15.38
C MET A 1 -16.11 20.13 14.93
N PRO A 2 -15.09 19.52 15.56
CA PRO A 2 -13.74 19.56 15.00
C PRO A 2 -13.76 18.77 13.69
N GLN A 3 -13.36 19.40 12.59
CA GLN A 3 -13.15 18.72 11.31
C GLN A 3 -12.10 17.63 11.54
N GLN A 4 -12.48 16.36 11.40
CA GLN A 4 -11.49 15.28 11.35
C GLN A 4 -10.58 15.63 10.17
N GLN A 5 -9.31 15.94 10.41
CA GLN A 5 -8.40 16.22 9.30
C GLN A 5 -8.09 14.89 8.59
N ILE A 6 -8.03 14.94 7.26
CA ILE A 6 -7.48 13.85 6.45
C ILE A 6 -6.10 13.51 7.02
N ASP A 7 -5.88 12.25 7.40
CA ASP A 7 -4.58 11.80 7.87
C ASP A 7 -3.62 11.65 6.68
N ILE A 8 -3.01 12.77 6.28
CA ILE A 8 -2.04 12.82 5.20
C ILE A 8 -0.80 11.98 5.52
N ASN A 9 -0.46 11.78 6.81
CA ASN A 9 0.64 10.90 7.18
C ASN A 9 0.33 9.45 6.82
N GLN A 10 -0.90 9.00 7.07
CA GLN A 10 -1.35 7.66 6.70
C GLN A 10 -1.37 7.46 5.17
N LEU A 11 -1.76 8.48 4.40
CA LEU A 11 -1.65 8.45 2.92
C LEU A 11 -0.20 8.39 2.44
N ASN A 12 0.69 9.18 3.05
CA ASN A 12 2.11 9.18 2.71
C ASN A 12 2.78 7.84 3.03
N GLN A 13 2.43 7.21 4.15
CA GLN A 13 2.89 5.87 4.50
C GLN A 13 2.39 4.82 3.50
N ALA A 14 1.10 4.84 3.17
CA ALA A 14 0.54 3.93 2.16
C ALA A 14 1.23 4.09 0.79
N LYS A 15 1.50 5.33 0.37
CA LYS A 15 2.26 5.62 -0.85
C LYS A 15 3.68 5.08 -0.80
N ALA A 16 4.38 5.26 0.33
CA ALA A 16 5.74 4.75 0.50
C ALA A 16 5.78 3.22 0.42
N ASN A 17 4.86 2.53 1.10
CA ASN A 17 4.75 1.07 1.08
C ASN A 17 4.47 0.54 -0.33
N VAL A 18 3.52 1.16 -1.06
CA VAL A 18 3.24 0.79 -2.46
C VAL A 18 4.47 1.00 -3.36
N THR A 19 5.20 2.10 -3.18
CA THR A 19 6.40 2.41 -3.98
C THR A 19 7.53 1.40 -3.72
N LEU A 20 7.77 1.07 -2.44
CA LEU A 20 8.74 0.07 -2.05
C LEU A 20 8.35 -1.31 -2.60
N THR A 21 7.08 -1.69 -2.42
CA THR A 21 6.54 -2.94 -2.93
C THR A 21 6.68 -3.07 -4.44
N GLN A 22 6.37 -2.01 -5.19
CA GLN A 22 6.53 -1.98 -6.64
C GLN A 22 7.99 -2.23 -7.04
N THR A 23 8.93 -1.60 -6.32
CA THR A 23 10.36 -1.78 -6.56
C THR A 23 10.81 -3.22 -6.28
N LEU A 24 10.35 -3.82 -5.18
CA LEU A 24 10.64 -5.21 -4.83
C LEU A 24 10.07 -6.20 -5.84
N LEU A 25 8.84 -5.96 -6.31
CA LEU A 25 8.22 -6.77 -7.37
C LEU A 25 8.98 -6.68 -8.69
N SER A 26 9.41 -5.49 -9.09
CA SER A 26 10.23 -5.33 -10.30
C SER A 26 11.52 -6.15 -10.20
N GLN A 27 12.24 -6.06 -9.09
CA GLN A 27 13.46 -6.85 -8.86
C GLN A 27 13.17 -8.36 -8.83
N ALA A 28 12.05 -8.77 -8.23
CA ALA A 28 11.63 -10.16 -8.19
C ALA A 28 11.32 -10.70 -9.58
N ILE A 29 10.65 -9.93 -10.43
CA ILE A 29 10.35 -10.28 -11.83
C ILE A 29 11.65 -10.42 -12.62
N GLU A 30 12.57 -9.46 -12.50
CA GLU A 30 13.86 -9.48 -13.18
C GLU A 30 14.70 -10.71 -12.78
N LYS A 31 14.64 -11.10 -11.50
CA LYS A 31 15.36 -12.26 -10.97
C LYS A 31 14.58 -13.57 -11.06
N SER A 32 13.33 -13.56 -11.47
CA SER A 32 12.45 -14.75 -11.47
C SER A 32 13.00 -15.90 -12.32
N SER A 33 13.72 -15.58 -13.40
CA SER A 33 14.40 -16.57 -14.24
C SER A 33 15.60 -17.25 -13.57
N SER A 34 16.21 -16.57 -12.58
CA SER A 34 17.42 -17.01 -11.89
C SER A 34 17.11 -17.60 -10.50
N ASP A 35 16.09 -17.08 -9.82
CA ASP A 35 15.65 -17.52 -8.50
C ASP A 35 14.11 -17.42 -8.37
N PRO A 36 13.38 -18.44 -8.88
CA PRO A 36 11.92 -18.45 -8.86
C PRO A 36 11.34 -18.54 -7.44
N THR A 37 12.07 -19.12 -6.48
CA THR A 37 11.61 -19.24 -5.08
C THR A 37 11.64 -17.89 -4.40
N LEU A 38 12.75 -17.14 -4.54
CA LEU A 38 12.85 -15.78 -4.01
C LEU A 38 11.85 -14.84 -4.68
N ALA A 39 11.64 -14.98 -5.99
CA ALA A 39 10.62 -14.21 -6.70
C ALA A 39 9.21 -14.49 -6.17
N GLN A 40 8.88 -15.75 -5.90
CA GLN A 40 7.56 -16.12 -5.37
C GLN A 40 7.33 -15.59 -3.96
N GLU A 41 8.34 -15.61 -3.09
CA GLU A 41 8.23 -15.04 -1.74
C GLU A 41 8.12 -13.51 -1.78
N ALA A 42 8.90 -12.85 -2.65
CA ALA A 42 8.79 -11.41 -2.85
C ALA A 42 7.40 -11.00 -3.37
N ILE A 43 6.82 -11.77 -4.29
CA ILE A 43 5.43 -11.56 -4.77
C ILE A 43 4.43 -11.70 -3.61
N LYS A 44 4.62 -12.68 -2.73
CA LYS A 44 3.74 -12.90 -1.59
C LYS A 44 3.83 -11.75 -0.57
N GLN A 45 5.05 -11.30 -0.24
CA GLN A 45 5.26 -10.15 0.63
C GLN A 45 4.66 -8.87 0.03
N ALA A 46 4.87 -8.67 -1.27
CA ALA A 46 4.28 -7.55 -2.00
C ALA A 46 2.75 -7.53 -1.94
N ALA A 47 2.10 -8.70 -2.10
CA ALA A 47 0.66 -8.79 -1.98
C ALA A 47 0.15 -8.39 -0.58
N GLN A 48 0.90 -8.75 0.47
CA GLN A 48 0.57 -8.37 1.85
C GLN A 48 0.71 -6.86 2.08
N GLU A 49 1.82 -6.26 1.62
CA GLU A 49 2.05 -4.82 1.78
C GLU A 49 1.04 -3.97 0.98
N ILE A 50 0.69 -4.40 -0.24
CA ILE A 50 -0.37 -3.74 -1.04
C ILE A 50 -1.72 -3.81 -0.31
N ALA A 51 -2.07 -4.97 0.25
CA ALA A 51 -3.33 -5.12 0.98
C ALA A 51 -3.40 -4.21 2.22
N GLN A 52 -2.28 -4.04 2.92
CA GLN A 52 -2.19 -3.09 4.04
C GLN A 52 -2.34 -1.64 3.56
N ALA A 53 -1.63 -1.25 2.50
CA ALA A 53 -1.73 0.08 1.93
C ALA A 53 -3.16 0.39 1.43
N GLN A 54 -3.82 -0.57 0.78
CA GLN A 54 -5.23 -0.45 0.37
C GLN A 54 -6.15 -0.25 1.57
N SER A 55 -5.91 -0.98 2.66
CA SER A 55 -6.69 -0.84 3.89
C SER A 55 -6.54 0.55 4.50
N SER A 56 -5.31 1.08 4.56
CA SER A 56 -5.04 2.45 5.03
C SER A 56 -5.68 3.51 4.14
N VAL A 57 -5.63 3.36 2.82
CA VAL A 57 -6.30 4.28 1.88
C VAL A 57 -7.81 4.23 2.08
N ASN A 58 -8.40 3.04 2.25
CA ASN A 58 -9.84 2.89 2.49
C ASN A 58 -10.26 3.56 3.80
N GLN A 59 -9.46 3.46 4.87
CA GLN A 59 -9.73 4.13 6.14
C GLN A 59 -9.79 5.66 5.96
N VAL A 60 -8.79 6.24 5.31
CA VAL A 60 -8.76 7.67 5.02
C VAL A 60 -9.93 8.08 4.10
N TYR A 61 -10.23 7.28 3.08
CA TYR A 61 -11.34 7.53 2.17
C TYR A 61 -12.70 7.51 2.89
N SER A 62 -12.93 6.54 3.77
CA SER A 62 -14.15 6.49 4.61
C SER A 62 -14.26 7.72 5.50
N THR A 63 -13.15 8.20 6.08
CA THR A 63 -13.13 9.44 6.86
C THR A 63 -13.50 10.66 6.02
N VAL A 64 -12.99 10.76 4.78
CA VAL A 64 -13.36 11.84 3.84
C VAL A 64 -14.84 11.78 3.47
N GLN A 65 -15.36 10.58 3.20
CA GLN A 65 -16.76 10.42 2.80
C GLN A 65 -17.71 10.77 3.95
N ALA A 66 -17.39 10.40 5.18
CA ALA A 66 -18.17 10.78 6.36
C ALA A 66 -18.24 12.31 6.54
N GLN A 67 -17.14 13.02 6.24
CA GLN A 67 -17.09 14.49 6.33
C GLN A 67 -17.90 15.21 5.26
N GLN A 68 -18.10 14.60 4.10
CA GLN A 68 -18.89 15.18 3.00
C GLN A 68 -20.39 14.96 3.19
N ALA A 69 -20.78 13.99 4.01
CA ALA A 69 -22.17 13.67 4.31
C ALA A 69 -22.76 14.52 5.45
N GLU A 70 -21.94 15.34 6.13
CA GLU A 70 -22.31 16.34 7.13
C GLU A 70 -22.40 17.75 6.51
#